data_AF-A0A0D0BJT4-F1
#
_entry.id   AF-A0A0D0BJT4-F1
#
_cell.length_a   1.000
_cell.length_b   1.000
_cell.length_c   1.000
_cell.angle_alpha   90.00
_cell.angle_beta   90.00
_cell.angle_gamma   90.00
#
_symmetry.space_group_name_H-M   'P 1'
#
loop_
_entity.id
_entity.type
_entity.pdbx_description
1 polymer ?
#
loop_
_entity_poly.entity_id
_entity_poly.type
_entity_poly.pdbx_seq_one_letter_code
_entity_poly.pdbx_strand_id
1 'polypeptide(L)'
;MYSSSSTSSSVVPPSILSTYTAPSLPSPPDTLLNDPHIQSTLQSMSQYLKVETPFNVDHLELLLSSHPNQPFVHSVMRSLREGFWPFYDAEWKEECNQRMDNYVTEPEDIAALRAHRDQEIAANRWSEPLPADFTLLPGMRLSPMFVVWQKGKPHIVMDQTRSGLNDGIPRAEGKVKYDDIHTFG
;
A
#
# COMPACT_ATOMS: atom_id res chain seq x y z
N MET A 1 -18.23 29.03 48.33
CA MET A 1 -18.45 29.13 46.87
C MET A 1 -17.31 28.40 46.20
N TYR A 2 -17.52 27.15 45.78
CA TYR A 2 -16.55 26.42 44.97
C TYR A 2 -16.87 26.71 43.51
N SER A 3 -15.97 27.42 42.82
CA SER A 3 -16.04 27.62 41.38
C SER A 3 -15.79 26.30 40.68
N SER A 4 -16.76 25.89 39.88
CA SER A 4 -16.70 24.72 39.00
C SER A 4 -15.51 24.81 38.05
N SER A 5 -14.65 23.81 38.08
CA SER A 5 -13.61 23.61 37.05
C SER A 5 -14.28 23.45 35.69
N SER A 6 -13.89 24.31 34.76
CA SER A 6 -14.24 24.23 33.35
C SER A 6 -13.80 22.90 32.78
N THR A 7 -14.75 22.07 32.38
CA THR A 7 -14.52 20.90 31.52
C THR A 7 -13.92 21.39 30.21
N SER A 8 -12.61 21.15 30.03
CA SER A 8 -11.98 21.19 28.71
C SER A 8 -12.77 20.24 27.81
N SER A 9 -13.48 20.78 26.81
CA SER A 9 -14.05 19.94 25.76
C SER A 9 -12.88 19.38 24.97
N SER A 10 -12.54 18.10 25.17
CA SER A 10 -11.53 17.44 24.36
C SER A 10 -12.00 17.46 22.91
N VAL A 11 -11.33 18.23 22.05
CA VAL A 11 -11.58 18.20 20.61
C VAL A 11 -11.27 16.78 20.15
N VAL A 12 -12.29 16.06 19.67
CA VAL A 12 -12.11 14.74 19.09
C VAL A 12 -11.63 14.94 17.65
N PRO A 13 -10.45 14.40 17.27
CA PRO A 13 -9.91 14.59 15.94
C PRO A 13 -10.87 14.06 14.85
N PRO A 14 -11.02 14.76 13.72
CA PRO A 14 -11.85 14.33 12.60
C PRO A 14 -11.52 12.92 12.08
N SER A 15 -10.27 12.48 12.16
CA SER A 15 -9.86 11.13 11.79
C SER A 15 -10.53 10.08 12.71
N ILE A 16 -10.54 10.31 14.02
CA ILE A 16 -11.22 9.44 15.00
C ILE A 16 -12.72 9.45 14.74
N LEU A 17 -13.32 10.62 14.51
CA LEU A 17 -14.75 10.69 14.20
C LEU A 17 -15.10 9.92 12.92
N SER A 18 -14.20 9.90 11.93
CA SER A 18 -14.42 9.20 10.68
C SER A 18 -14.48 7.68 10.86
N THR A 19 -13.74 7.10 11.80
CA THR A 19 -13.70 5.64 11.98
C THR A 19 -15.01 5.08 12.53
N TYR A 20 -15.80 5.89 13.26
CA TYR A 20 -17.09 5.47 13.81
C TYR A 20 -18.15 5.16 12.76
N THR A 21 -18.04 5.75 11.57
CA THR A 21 -19.02 5.58 10.48
C THR A 21 -18.41 5.16 9.16
N ALA A 22 -17.09 4.91 9.13
CA ALA A 22 -16.41 4.45 7.92
C ALA A 22 -17.01 3.11 7.45
N PRO A 23 -17.25 2.95 6.13
CA PRO A 23 -17.63 1.65 5.58
C PRO A 23 -16.45 0.68 5.71
N SER A 24 -16.74 -0.62 5.75
CA SER A 24 -15.70 -1.65 5.62
C SER A 24 -14.84 -1.40 4.38
N LEU A 25 -13.53 -1.65 4.51
CA LEU A 25 -12.62 -1.60 3.38
C LEU A 25 -13.00 -2.67 2.34
N PRO A 26 -12.86 -2.37 1.04
CA PRO A 26 -13.24 -3.28 -0.02
C PRO A 26 -12.36 -4.53 -0.01
N SER A 27 -12.92 -5.62 -0.50
CA SER A 27 -12.16 -6.78 -0.94
C SER A 27 -11.90 -6.69 -2.45
N PRO A 28 -10.91 -7.42 -2.98
CA PRO A 28 -10.85 -7.67 -4.41
C PRO A 28 -12.17 -8.30 -4.90
N PRO A 29 -12.64 -7.98 -6.13
CA PRO A 29 -13.82 -8.61 -6.71
C PRO A 29 -13.70 -10.13 -6.76
N ASP A 30 -14.82 -10.84 -6.56
CA ASP A 30 -14.87 -12.31 -6.59
C ASP A 30 -14.35 -12.90 -7.90
N THR A 31 -14.49 -12.17 -9.01
CA THR A 31 -13.97 -12.58 -10.32
C THR A 31 -12.44 -12.68 -10.32
N LEU A 32 -11.74 -11.80 -9.61
CA LEU A 32 -10.27 -11.84 -9.47
C LEU A 32 -9.85 -12.83 -8.39
N LEU A 33 -10.57 -12.89 -7.27
CA LEU A 33 -10.26 -13.85 -6.20
C LEU A 33 -10.36 -15.29 -6.68
N ASN A 34 -11.30 -15.58 -7.58
CA ASN A 34 -11.50 -16.93 -8.11
C ASN A 34 -10.83 -17.16 -9.48
N ASP A 35 -10.04 -16.21 -9.97
CA ASP A 35 -9.32 -16.37 -11.25
C ASP A 35 -8.21 -17.43 -11.11
N PRO A 36 -8.25 -18.53 -11.88
CA PRO A 36 -7.29 -19.62 -11.73
C PRO A 36 -5.85 -19.22 -12.12
N HIS A 37 -5.67 -18.27 -13.03
CA HIS A 37 -4.36 -17.77 -13.41
C HIS A 37 -3.76 -16.91 -12.31
N ILE A 38 -4.55 -16.01 -11.70
CA ILE A 38 -4.11 -15.18 -10.57
C ILE A 38 -3.77 -16.07 -9.37
N GLN A 39 -4.63 -17.05 -9.04
CA GLN A 39 -4.37 -17.98 -7.95
C GLN A 39 -3.08 -18.79 -8.17
N SER A 40 -2.84 -19.25 -9.40
CA SER A 40 -1.59 -19.94 -9.77
C SER A 40 -0.36 -19.02 -9.60
N THR A 41 -0.45 -17.76 -10.02
CA THR A 41 0.61 -16.76 -9.81
C THR A 41 0.89 -16.55 -8.32
N LEU A 42 -0.15 -16.33 -7.51
CA LEU A 42 0.00 -16.10 -6.07
C LEU A 42 0.64 -17.30 -5.36
N GLN A 43 0.25 -18.53 -5.72
CA GLN A 43 0.86 -19.75 -5.19
C GLN A 43 2.34 -19.84 -5.58
N SER A 44 2.66 -19.62 -6.85
CA SER A 44 4.03 -19.68 -7.38
C SER A 44 4.95 -18.61 -6.78
N MET A 45 4.39 -17.45 -6.45
CA MET A 45 5.11 -16.29 -5.92
C MET A 45 5.01 -16.14 -4.40
N SER A 46 4.38 -17.08 -3.71
CA SER A 46 4.10 -17.01 -2.26
C SER A 46 5.35 -16.73 -1.41
N GLN A 47 6.52 -17.28 -1.79
CA GLN A 47 7.78 -17.03 -1.10
C GLN A 47 8.34 -15.59 -1.27
N TYR A 48 7.95 -14.91 -2.35
CA TYR A 48 8.39 -13.55 -2.69
C TYR A 48 7.39 -12.47 -2.27
N LEU A 49 6.13 -12.86 -2.03
CA LEU A 49 5.06 -11.96 -1.58
C LEU A 49 4.96 -12.01 -0.06
N LYS A 50 5.38 -10.92 0.59
CA LYS A 50 5.29 -10.76 2.05
C LYS A 50 4.31 -9.64 2.37
N VAL A 51 3.24 -9.97 3.09
CA VAL A 51 2.37 -8.98 3.74
C VAL A 51 2.77 -8.93 5.20
N GLU A 52 3.62 -7.98 5.54
CA GLU A 52 4.15 -7.81 6.89
C GLU A 52 3.82 -6.40 7.40
N THR A 53 3.55 -6.29 8.68
CA THR A 53 3.38 -5.02 9.39
C THR A 53 4.39 -4.96 10.54
N PRO A 54 4.93 -3.78 10.87
CA PRO A 54 5.96 -3.66 11.91
C PRO A 54 5.41 -3.78 13.33
N PHE A 55 4.14 -4.16 13.50
CA PHE A 55 3.44 -4.27 14.76
C PHE A 55 2.57 -5.53 14.82
N ASN A 56 2.18 -5.94 16.02
CA ASN A 56 1.35 -7.13 16.22
C ASN A 56 -0.12 -6.82 15.89
N VAL A 57 -0.61 -7.35 14.77
CA VAL A 57 -2.00 -7.17 14.31
C VAL A 57 -3.01 -7.80 15.27
N ASP A 58 -2.71 -8.97 15.85
CA ASP A 58 -3.62 -9.63 16.80
C ASP A 58 -3.78 -8.81 18.08
N HIS A 59 -2.70 -8.17 18.53
CA HIS A 59 -2.76 -7.28 19.68
C HIS A 59 -3.54 -6.00 19.37
N LEU A 60 -3.35 -5.43 18.17
CA LEU A 60 -4.13 -4.28 17.71
C LEU A 60 -5.63 -4.61 17.65
N GLU A 61 -5.98 -5.78 17.12
CA GLU A 61 -7.37 -6.25 17.06
C GLU A 61 -7.98 -6.38 18.46
N LEU A 62 -7.23 -6.91 19.42
CA LEU A 62 -7.65 -6.99 20.82
C LEU A 62 -7.88 -5.60 21.43
N LEU A 63 -6.98 -4.64 21.19
CA LEU A 63 -7.13 -3.26 21.68
C LEU A 63 -8.36 -2.56 21.09
N LEU A 64 -8.80 -2.98 19.90
CA LEU A 64 -9.94 -2.43 19.19
C LEU A 64 -11.24 -3.23 19.41
N SER A 65 -11.26 -4.22 20.30
CA SER A 65 -12.42 -5.09 20.53
C SER A 65 -13.67 -4.34 21.01
N SER A 66 -13.50 -3.17 21.64
CA SER A 66 -14.59 -2.31 22.10
C SER A 66 -14.94 -1.18 21.14
N HIS A 67 -14.32 -1.11 19.96
CA HIS A 67 -14.65 -0.08 18.98
C HIS A 67 -16.09 -0.26 18.47
N PRO A 68 -16.91 0.80 18.38
CA PRO A 68 -18.34 0.64 18.04
C PRO A 68 -18.57 0.22 16.57
N ASN A 69 -17.62 0.51 15.67
CA ASN A 69 -17.67 0.07 14.27
C ASN A 69 -16.79 -1.16 14.05
N GLN A 70 -17.23 -2.31 14.58
CA GLN A 70 -16.52 -3.59 14.40
C GLN A 70 -16.40 -4.05 12.93
N PRO A 71 -17.41 -3.86 12.04
CA PRO A 71 -17.27 -4.22 10.62
C PRO A 71 -16.11 -3.52 9.92
N PHE A 72 -15.86 -2.25 10.24
CA PHE A 72 -14.69 -1.53 9.73
C PHE A 72 -13.39 -2.08 10.33
N VAL A 73 -13.33 -2.27 11.65
CA VAL A 73 -12.15 -2.82 12.34
C VAL A 73 -11.76 -4.17 11.75
N HIS A 74 -12.70 -5.11 11.62
CA HIS A 74 -12.43 -6.43 11.03
C HIS A 74 -11.88 -6.32 9.60
N SER A 75 -12.42 -5.40 8.79
CA SER A 75 -11.92 -5.19 7.42
C SER A 75 -10.49 -4.66 7.40
N VAL A 76 -10.12 -3.76 8.32
CA VAL A 76 -8.75 -3.25 8.48
C VAL A 76 -7.82 -4.37 8.96
N MET A 77 -8.21 -5.14 9.97
CA MET A 77 -7.39 -6.23 10.49
C MET A 77 -7.14 -7.31 9.43
N ARG A 78 -8.15 -7.64 8.62
CA ARG A 78 -7.99 -8.51 7.45
C ARG A 78 -6.99 -7.92 6.46
N SER A 79 -7.14 -6.65 6.06
CA SER A 79 -6.23 -6.02 5.10
C SER A 79 -4.80 -5.85 5.61
N LEU A 80 -4.58 -5.73 6.92
CA LEU A 80 -3.24 -5.73 7.52
C LEU A 80 -2.56 -7.11 7.43
N ARG A 81 -3.33 -8.20 7.35
CA ARG A 81 -2.83 -9.57 7.21
C ARG A 81 -2.71 -10.04 5.76
N GLU A 82 -3.63 -9.60 4.91
CA GLU A 82 -3.79 -10.11 3.55
C GLU A 82 -3.41 -9.09 2.47
N GLY A 83 -3.28 -7.81 2.83
CA GLY A 83 -3.03 -6.70 1.92
C GLY A 83 -4.27 -5.82 1.71
N PHE A 84 -4.04 -4.57 1.30
CA PHE A 84 -5.10 -3.62 0.99
C PHE A 84 -5.49 -3.72 -0.47
N TRP A 85 -6.79 -3.82 -0.74
CA TRP A 85 -7.30 -3.66 -2.10
C TRP A 85 -7.39 -2.17 -2.44
N PRO A 86 -6.73 -1.68 -3.50
CA PRO A 86 -6.64 -0.25 -3.79
C PRO A 86 -7.88 0.30 -4.52
N PHE A 87 -9.06 -0.31 -4.35
CA PHE A 87 -10.29 0.05 -5.07
C PHE A 87 -10.16 -0.01 -6.60
N TYR A 88 -9.29 -0.89 -7.09
CA TYR A 88 -9.03 -0.99 -8.53
C TYR A 88 -10.29 -1.50 -9.24
N ASP A 89 -10.87 -0.65 -10.09
CA ASP A 89 -12.13 -0.87 -10.82
C ASP A 89 -11.86 -0.82 -12.33
N ALA A 90 -11.00 -1.72 -12.78
CA ALA A 90 -10.93 -2.06 -14.19
C ALA A 90 -11.10 -3.56 -14.35
N GLU A 91 -11.78 -3.98 -15.42
CA GLU A 91 -11.62 -5.35 -15.90
C GLU A 91 -10.11 -5.57 -16.02
N TRP A 92 -9.54 -6.49 -15.24
CA TRP A 92 -8.12 -6.87 -15.31
C TRP A 92 -7.78 -7.57 -16.65
N LYS A 93 -8.51 -7.22 -17.72
CA LYS A 93 -8.32 -7.68 -19.09
C LYS A 93 -7.02 -7.11 -19.61
N GLU A 94 -6.05 -8.02 -19.70
CA GLU A 94 -5.06 -8.06 -20.78
C GLU A 94 -4.19 -6.81 -21.00
N GLU A 95 -3.82 -6.09 -19.95
CA GLU A 95 -2.62 -5.23 -20.00
C GLU A 95 -1.33 -6.03 -19.81
N CYS A 96 -1.32 -7.32 -20.17
CA CYS A 96 -0.12 -8.15 -20.28
C CYS A 96 0.88 -7.61 -21.34
N ASN A 97 0.54 -6.54 -22.07
CA ASN A 97 1.31 -6.04 -23.20
C ASN A 97 2.15 -4.79 -22.94
N GLN A 98 2.21 -4.26 -21.71
CA GLN A 98 3.12 -3.15 -21.43
C GLN A 98 4.45 -3.65 -20.86
N ARG A 99 5.25 -4.28 -21.74
CA ARG A 99 6.71 -4.26 -21.61
C ARG A 99 7.14 -2.81 -21.81
N MET A 100 7.05 -2.00 -20.76
CA MET A 100 7.64 -0.67 -20.77
C MET A 100 9.08 -0.81 -20.35
N ASP A 101 9.98 -0.48 -21.27
CA ASP A 101 11.40 -0.44 -20.98
C ASP A 101 11.66 0.53 -19.83
N ASN A 102 12.67 0.21 -19.02
CA ASN A 102 13.17 1.15 -18.04
C ASN A 102 13.67 2.42 -18.73
N TYR A 103 13.67 3.52 -17.98
CA TYR A 103 14.30 4.75 -18.43
C TYR A 103 15.74 4.51 -18.87
N VAL A 104 16.19 5.21 -19.92
CA VAL A 104 17.63 5.26 -20.25
C VAL A 104 18.33 5.83 -19.02
N THR A 105 19.30 5.09 -18.50
CA THR A 105 19.87 5.32 -17.17
C THR A 105 21.39 5.38 -17.30
N GLU A 106 22.00 6.45 -16.80
CA GLU A 106 23.46 6.61 -16.79
C GLU A 106 24.11 5.61 -15.81
N PRO A 107 25.41 5.26 -15.98
CA PRO A 107 26.07 4.31 -15.08
C PRO A 107 26.00 4.70 -13.59
N GLU A 108 26.02 6.00 -13.29
CA GLU A 108 25.89 6.52 -11.92
C GLU A 108 24.49 6.27 -11.33
N ASP A 109 23.44 6.45 -12.13
CA ASP A 109 22.07 6.17 -11.74
C ASP A 109 21.85 4.67 -11.51
N ILE A 110 22.43 3.82 -12.36
CA ILE A 110 22.39 2.35 -12.17
C ILE A 110 23.05 1.98 -10.84
N ALA A 111 24.19 2.58 -10.52
CA ALA A 111 24.88 2.34 -9.27
C ALA A 111 24.03 2.78 -8.05
N ALA A 112 23.39 3.95 -8.14
CA ALA A 112 22.49 4.44 -7.10
C ALA A 112 21.26 3.52 -6.90
N LEU A 113 20.64 3.07 -8.00
CA LEU A 113 19.51 2.13 -7.96
C LEU A 113 19.90 0.80 -7.31
N ARG A 114 21.07 0.25 -7.66
CA ARG A 114 21.57 -1.01 -7.05
C ARG A 114 21.89 -0.83 -5.57
N ALA A 115 22.54 0.27 -5.19
CA ALA A 115 22.82 0.56 -3.79
C ALA A 115 21.54 0.70 -2.96
N HIS A 116 20.51 1.37 -3.51
CA HIS A 116 19.21 1.46 -2.85
C HIS A 116 18.53 0.10 -2.72
N ARG A 117 18.49 -0.70 -3.81
CA ARG A 117 17.98 -2.08 -3.78
C ARG A 117 18.63 -2.89 -2.65
N ASP A 118 19.95 -2.86 -2.55
CA ASP A 118 20.70 -3.65 -1.57
C ASP A 118 20.35 -3.22 -0.13
N GLN A 119 20.12 -1.92 0.10
CA GLN A 119 19.63 -1.41 1.38
C GLN A 119 18.20 -1.88 1.70
N GLU A 120 17.30 -1.87 0.71
CA GLU A 120 15.91 -2.31 0.88
C GLU A 120 15.80 -3.82 1.14
N ILE A 121 16.61 -4.64 0.46
CA ILE A 121 16.71 -6.08 0.71
C ILE A 121 17.30 -6.35 2.10
N ALA A 122 18.39 -5.67 2.47
CA ALA A 122 19.00 -5.81 3.80
C ALA A 122 18.05 -5.40 4.93
N ALA A 123 17.14 -4.47 4.67
CA ALA A 123 16.08 -4.07 5.60
C ALA A 123 14.85 -4.98 5.59
N ASN A 124 14.84 -6.07 4.80
CA ASN A 124 13.70 -6.97 4.58
C ASN A 124 12.43 -6.21 4.12
N ARG A 125 12.60 -5.08 3.43
CA ARG A 125 11.48 -4.31 2.84
C ARG A 125 11.18 -4.77 1.42
N TRP A 126 12.20 -5.22 0.70
CA TRP A 126 12.06 -5.85 -0.62
C TRP A 126 12.38 -7.35 -0.52
N SER A 127 11.77 -8.14 -1.40
CA SER A 127 12.08 -9.55 -1.53
C SER A 127 13.43 -9.78 -2.20
N GLU A 128 13.94 -11.00 -2.05
CA GLU A 128 15.09 -11.48 -2.80
C GLU A 128 14.83 -11.42 -4.31
N PRO A 129 15.88 -11.29 -5.14
CA PRO A 129 15.71 -11.22 -6.59
C PRO A 129 15.01 -12.46 -7.13
N LEU A 130 14.14 -12.24 -8.11
CA LEU A 130 13.56 -13.32 -8.90
C LEU A 130 14.65 -14.03 -9.73
N PRO A 131 14.43 -15.28 -10.14
CA PRO A 131 15.35 -15.99 -11.03
C PRO A 131 15.69 -15.16 -12.28
N ALA A 132 16.93 -15.26 -12.76
CA ALA A 132 17.41 -14.42 -13.88
C ALA A 132 16.65 -14.68 -15.19
N ASP A 133 16.09 -15.89 -15.35
CA ASP A 133 15.26 -16.33 -16.47
C ASP A 133 13.75 -16.18 -16.21
N PHE A 134 13.36 -15.54 -15.10
CA PHE A 134 11.97 -15.39 -14.72
C PHE A 134 11.20 -14.55 -15.75
N THR A 135 10.04 -15.08 -16.15
CA THR A 135 9.07 -14.36 -16.98
C THR A 135 7.90 -13.96 -16.11
N LEU A 136 7.45 -12.70 -16.23
CA LEU A 136 6.30 -12.20 -15.50
C LEU A 136 5.09 -13.11 -15.68
N LEU A 137 4.52 -13.52 -14.56
CA LEU A 137 3.29 -14.32 -14.53
C LEU A 137 2.06 -13.41 -14.70
N PRO A 138 0.90 -13.98 -15.08
CA PRO A 138 -0.34 -13.23 -15.16
C PRO A 138 -0.63 -12.43 -13.89
N GLY A 139 -0.94 -11.14 -14.05
CA GLY A 139 -1.20 -10.22 -12.94
C GLY A 139 0.03 -9.54 -12.34
N MET A 140 1.25 -9.89 -12.76
CA MET A 140 2.44 -9.14 -12.37
C MET A 140 2.63 -7.92 -13.29
N ARG A 141 3.00 -6.78 -12.70
CA ARG A 141 3.37 -5.55 -13.43
C ARG A 141 4.77 -5.09 -13.06
N LEU A 142 5.43 -4.43 -14.00
CA LEU A 142 6.67 -3.71 -13.76
C LEU A 142 6.36 -2.23 -13.62
N SER A 143 7.01 -1.58 -12.64
CA SER A 143 7.03 -0.12 -12.57
C SER A 143 8.45 0.35 -12.90
N PRO A 144 8.62 1.23 -13.89
CA PRO A 144 9.94 1.75 -14.19
C PRO A 144 10.42 2.62 -13.02
N MET A 145 11.74 2.59 -12.78
CA MET A 145 12.40 3.40 -11.76
C MET A 145 13.40 4.34 -12.41
N PHE A 146 13.60 5.51 -11.82
CA PHE A 146 14.63 6.47 -12.22
C PHE A 146 15.21 7.20 -11.01
N VAL A 147 16.30 7.92 -11.22
CA VAL A 147 17.01 8.68 -10.17
C VAL A 147 16.84 10.17 -10.41
N VAL A 148 16.52 10.91 -9.35
CA VAL A 148 16.56 12.37 -9.33
C VAL A 148 17.69 12.80 -8.40
N TRP A 149 18.64 13.58 -8.91
CA TRP A 149 19.76 14.08 -8.11
C TRP A 149 19.41 15.43 -7.49
N GLN A 150 19.52 15.53 -6.17
CA GLN A 150 19.36 16.78 -5.45
C GLN A 150 20.53 17.01 -4.50
N LYS A 151 21.26 18.11 -4.71
CA LYS A 151 22.45 18.49 -3.90
C LYS A 151 23.46 17.33 -3.77
N GLY A 152 23.70 16.60 -4.86
CA GLY A 152 24.62 15.46 -4.92
C GLY A 152 24.12 14.19 -4.25
N LYS A 153 22.84 14.11 -3.86
CA LYS A 153 22.22 12.90 -3.30
C LYS A 153 21.24 12.29 -4.29
N PRO A 154 21.25 10.97 -4.50
CA PRO A 154 20.29 10.29 -5.35
C PRO A 154 18.96 10.11 -4.63
N HIS A 155 17.86 10.42 -5.31
CA HIS A 155 16.50 10.11 -4.88
C HIS A 155 15.89 9.14 -5.87
N ILE A 156 15.59 7.92 -5.41
CA ILE A 156 15.00 6.89 -6.26
C ILE A 156 13.50 7.13 -6.37
N VAL A 157 12.99 7.15 -7.60
CA VAL A 157 11.58 7.36 -7.90
C VAL A 157 11.04 6.15 -8.64
N MET A 158 9.99 5.54 -8.10
CA MET A 158 9.20 4.51 -8.76
C MET A 158 8.03 5.19 -9.48
N ASP A 159 7.97 5.07 -10.80
CA ASP A 159 6.96 5.74 -11.61
C ASP A 159 5.68 4.92 -11.68
N GLN A 160 4.85 5.09 -10.65
CA GLN A 160 3.55 4.44 -10.54
C GLN A 160 2.56 4.95 -11.61
N THR A 161 2.73 6.17 -12.12
CA THR A 161 1.90 6.70 -13.22
C THR A 161 2.17 5.93 -14.50
N ARG A 162 3.43 5.74 -14.85
CA ARG A 162 3.81 5.05 -16.10
C ARG A 162 3.58 3.54 -16.04
N SER A 163 3.48 2.95 -14.85
CA SER A 163 3.12 1.55 -14.66
C SER A 163 1.65 1.22 -14.99
N GLY A 164 0.80 2.24 -15.14
CA GLY A 164 -0.66 2.10 -15.25
C GLY A 164 -1.36 1.63 -13.97
N LEU A 165 -0.63 1.35 -12.88
CA LEU A 165 -1.23 0.88 -11.62
C LEU A 165 -2.24 1.87 -11.05
N ASN A 166 -2.00 3.17 -11.22
CA ASN A 166 -2.88 4.22 -10.73
C ASN A 166 -4.11 4.46 -11.63
N ASP A 167 -4.12 3.96 -12.87
CA ASP A 167 -5.14 4.33 -13.86
C ASP A 167 -6.51 3.72 -13.53
N GLY A 168 -6.52 2.53 -12.91
CA GLY A 168 -7.75 1.86 -12.49
C GLY A 168 -8.25 2.24 -11.09
N ILE A 169 -7.61 3.19 -10.40
CA ILE A 169 -8.02 3.62 -9.05
C ILE A 169 -8.94 4.86 -9.16
N PRO A 170 -10.23 4.78 -8.77
CA PRO A 170 -11.12 5.92 -8.85
C PRO A 170 -10.66 7.05 -7.92
N ARG A 171 -10.49 8.26 -8.47
CA ARG A 171 -10.06 9.45 -7.68
C ARG A 171 -10.99 9.79 -6.51
N ALA A 172 -12.26 9.38 -6.59
CA ALA A 172 -13.22 9.58 -5.52
C ALA A 172 -12.86 8.81 -4.24
N GLU A 173 -12.21 7.65 -4.38
CA GLU A 173 -11.84 6.75 -3.28
C GLU A 173 -10.54 7.18 -2.58
N GLY A 174 -9.73 8.04 -3.22
CA GLY A 174 -8.48 8.57 -2.63
C GLY A 174 -8.66 9.64 -1.54
N LYS A 175 -9.87 9.85 -1.03
CA LYS A 175 -10.17 10.91 -0.04
C LYS A 175 -10.01 10.39 1.38
N VAL A 176 -8.96 10.85 2.06
CA VAL A 176 -8.74 10.60 3.50
C VAL A 176 -8.97 11.90 4.27
N LYS A 177 -9.67 11.83 5.42
CA LYS A 177 -9.78 12.94 6.36
C LYS A 177 -8.57 12.90 7.30
N TYR A 178 -7.65 13.82 7.12
CA TYR A 178 -6.49 13.96 8.00
C TYR A 178 -6.79 14.90 9.16
N ASP A 179 -6.16 14.62 10.30
CA ASP A 179 -6.05 15.61 11.35
C ASP A 179 -4.92 16.57 10.97
N ASP A 180 -5.20 17.87 11.04
CA ASP A 180 -4.20 18.93 10.86
C ASP A 180 -3.69 19.39 12.23
N ILE A 181 -2.49 20.00 12.29
CA ILE A 181 -1.93 20.59 13.51
C ILE A 181 -2.89 21.61 14.14
N HIS A 182 -3.67 22.32 13.31
CA HIS A 182 -4.73 23.24 13.76
C HIS A 182 -5.88 22.55 14.51
N THR A 183 -6.04 21.24 14.36
CA THR A 183 -7.06 20.42 15.03
C THR A 183 -6.76 20.24 16.52
N PHE A 184 -5.49 20.34 16.91
CA PHE A 184 -5.03 20.04 18.27
C PHE A 184 -4.76 21.30 19.12
N GLY A 185 -4.91 22.50 18.55
CA GLY A 185 -4.66 23.78 19.23
C GLY A 185 -3.26 24.32 19.05
#